data_AF-R7V6G2-F1
#
_entry.id   AF-R7V6G2-F1
#
_cell.length_a   1.000
_cell.length_b   1.000
_cell.length_c   1.000
_cell.angle_alpha   90.00
_cell.angle_beta   90.00
_cell.angle_gamma   90.00
#
_symmetry.space_group_name_H-M   'P 1'
#
loop_
_entity.id
_entity.type
_entity.pdbx_description
1 polymer ?
#
loop_
_entity_poly.entity_id
_entity_poly.type
_entity_poly.pdbx_seq_one_letter_code
_entity_poly.pdbx_strand_id
1 'polypeptide(L)'
;MPEVEYNDDPPVKLLIQAYMRGGSTLLGAVFNADPEGIMWYEPLDQLYGSLFGFPGHKTYKQIVFTGKFIEPKFRPLSHWEEQAVINYLNDIFSCNVYNLPRETFASNFIRHTDNFKAFRSCFNTKSQFSFNECKERSGIAYYCDEKESDDKSLRAVEYAESRKCHIILQKVAEIVGNNPSINMKQLKDSLNLTLSDETVMKFYVHELCLQGMYNTIKDCLKSTGTENACNKSRLRTAKVLRLKMQFVEPVLRAISELYVLHYFRDPRAIAHSRINKTEQNDLVRLWEGETEFLCAEMHQDIMAAESLTMQHPGHIHSYKYEDLVEDMETSLGNLYEELGRELPRKVVNFLKSAMNADIDGGRYAVKRKNATSLIDSWRHEYPRDVVETVSKRNSCQFVLQYLGYTV
;
A
#
# COMPACT_ATOMS: atom_id res chain seq x y z
N MET A 1 20.60 4.47 40.70
CA MET A 1 19.66 4.69 39.58
C MET A 1 20.49 4.61 38.32
N PRO A 2 20.27 3.65 37.42
CA PRO A 2 20.96 3.66 36.13
C PRO A 2 20.39 4.85 35.33
N GLU A 3 21.28 5.69 34.82
CA GLU A 3 20.94 6.72 33.85
C GLU A 3 20.30 6.03 32.64
N VAL A 4 19.09 6.48 32.28
CA VAL A 4 18.46 6.06 31.03
C VAL A 4 19.29 6.73 29.93
N GLU A 5 20.18 5.97 29.30
CA GLU A 5 20.82 6.40 28.04
C GLU A 5 19.71 6.69 27.04
N TYR A 6 19.49 7.97 26.76
CA TYR A 6 18.73 8.39 25.61
C TYR A 6 19.56 7.99 24.39
N ASN A 7 19.22 6.84 23.79
CA ASN A 7 19.77 6.50 22.49
C ASN A 7 19.18 7.48 21.46
N ASP A 8 20.00 8.45 21.05
CA ASP A 8 19.72 9.56 20.12
C ASP A 8 19.82 9.15 18.64
N ASP A 9 20.01 7.85 18.35
CA ASP A 9 20.08 7.35 16.98
C ASP A 9 18.80 7.70 16.18
N PRO A 10 18.95 8.14 14.91
CA PRO A 10 17.82 8.45 14.06
C PRO A 10 16.95 7.20 13.83
N PRO A 11 15.63 7.37 13.65
CA PRO A 11 14.74 6.24 13.41
C PRO A 11 15.05 5.56 12.07
N VAL A 12 15.03 4.23 12.06
CA VAL A 12 15.13 3.44 10.83
C VAL A 12 13.84 3.63 10.03
N LYS A 13 13.96 4.04 8.77
CA LYS A 13 12.85 4.20 7.84
C LYS A 13 12.86 3.05 6.84
N LEU A 14 11.81 2.25 6.82
CA LEU A 14 11.72 1.03 6.00
C LEU A 14 10.50 1.08 5.07
N LEU A 15 10.73 1.05 3.76
CA LEU A 15 9.69 0.88 2.75
C LEU A 15 9.70 -0.57 2.25
N ILE A 16 8.61 -1.30 2.49
CA ILE A 16 8.41 -2.64 1.97
C ILE A 16 7.67 -2.54 0.64
N GLN A 17 8.37 -2.73 -0.47
CA GLN A 17 7.76 -2.92 -1.78
C GLN A 17 7.38 -4.40 -1.92
N ALA A 18 6.10 -4.67 -2.16
CA ALA A 18 5.61 -6.04 -2.18
C ALA A 18 4.55 -6.27 -3.26
N TYR A 19 4.18 -7.54 -3.42
CA TYR A 19 3.15 -7.99 -4.33
C TYR A 19 1.88 -8.39 -3.56
N MET A 20 0.69 -8.10 -4.12
CA MET A 20 -0.58 -8.46 -3.49
C MET A 20 -0.62 -9.98 -3.27
N ARG A 21 -0.95 -10.44 -2.05
CA ARG A 21 -0.91 -11.86 -1.63
C ARG A 21 0.51 -12.47 -1.50
N GLY A 22 1.56 -11.67 -1.55
CA GLY A 22 2.95 -12.08 -1.31
C GLY A 22 3.33 -12.31 0.15
N GLY A 23 2.38 -12.24 1.10
CA GLY A 23 2.68 -12.42 2.53
C GLY A 23 3.12 -11.15 3.27
N SER A 24 3.15 -10.00 2.61
CA SER A 24 3.61 -8.73 3.20
C SER A 24 2.73 -8.20 4.34
N THR A 25 1.50 -8.71 4.49
CA THR A 25 0.69 -8.46 5.69
C THR A 25 1.26 -9.18 6.93
N LEU A 26 1.79 -10.40 6.76
CA LEU A 26 2.45 -11.14 7.84
C LEU A 26 3.72 -10.40 8.28
N LEU A 27 4.58 -10.04 7.32
CA LEU A 27 5.79 -9.27 7.60
C LEU A 27 5.47 -7.88 8.19
N GLY A 28 4.45 -7.19 7.67
CA GLY A 28 3.99 -5.95 8.29
C GLY A 28 3.55 -6.14 9.74
N ALA A 29 2.91 -7.27 10.06
CA ALA A 29 2.50 -7.58 11.43
C ALA A 29 3.69 -7.87 12.38
N VAL A 30 4.81 -8.37 11.86
CA VAL A 30 6.09 -8.45 12.60
C VAL A 30 6.52 -7.06 13.06
N PHE A 31 6.61 -6.11 12.13
CA PHE A 31 7.00 -4.72 12.45
C PHE A 31 5.96 -3.98 13.30
N ASN A 32 4.68 -4.30 13.17
CA ASN A 32 3.62 -3.74 14.00
C ASN A 32 3.62 -4.32 15.43
N ALA A 33 4.22 -5.50 15.64
CA ALA A 33 4.37 -6.11 16.96
C ALA A 33 5.58 -5.58 17.73
N ASP A 34 6.55 -4.99 17.02
CA ASP A 34 7.74 -4.35 17.58
C ASP A 34 7.33 -3.21 18.54
N PRO A 35 7.81 -3.20 19.80
CA PRO A 35 7.48 -2.15 20.77
C PRO A 35 8.00 -0.75 20.40
N GLU A 36 9.04 -0.65 19.57
CA GLU A 36 9.60 0.60 19.06
C GLU A 36 9.16 0.88 17.61
N GLY A 37 8.31 0.02 17.04
CA GLY A 37 7.81 0.10 15.68
C GLY A 37 6.57 0.98 15.50
N ILE A 38 6.41 1.50 14.29
CA ILE A 38 5.13 1.92 13.71
C ILE A 38 5.03 1.38 12.29
N MET A 39 3.88 0.79 11.97
CA MET A 39 3.64 0.14 10.68
C MET A 39 2.49 0.79 9.92
N TRP A 40 2.76 1.29 8.72
CA TRP A 40 1.76 1.82 7.79
C TRP A 40 1.43 0.76 6.72
N TYR A 41 0.17 0.34 6.68
CA TYR A 41 -0.30 -0.64 5.69
C TYR A 41 -0.90 0.08 4.48
N GLU A 42 -0.39 -0.19 3.28
CA GLU A 42 -0.90 0.39 2.02
C GLU A 42 -1.23 1.89 2.07
N PRO A 43 -0.35 2.76 2.59
CA PRO A 43 -0.66 4.18 2.74
C PRO A 43 -1.00 4.85 1.40
N LEU A 44 -0.42 4.36 0.30
CA LEU A 44 -0.64 4.90 -1.04
C LEU A 44 -2.05 4.61 -1.57
N ASP A 45 -2.74 3.58 -1.10
CA ASP A 45 -4.16 3.36 -1.46
C ASP A 45 -5.01 4.60 -1.12
N GLN A 46 -4.73 5.24 0.02
CA GLN A 46 -5.42 6.45 0.44
C GLN A 46 -4.98 7.67 -0.33
N LEU A 47 -3.68 7.80 -0.58
CA LEU A 47 -3.15 8.89 -1.38
C LEU A 47 -3.84 8.89 -2.76
N TYR A 48 -3.87 7.75 -3.45
CA TYR A 48 -4.53 7.63 -4.74
C TYR A 48 -6.04 7.92 -4.67
N GLY A 49 -6.71 7.50 -3.60
CA GLY A 49 -8.08 7.88 -3.32
C GLY A 49 -8.24 9.41 -3.23
N SER A 50 -7.35 10.10 -2.52
CA SER A 50 -7.39 11.56 -2.36
C SER A 50 -7.06 12.28 -3.67
N LEU A 51 -5.97 11.89 -4.35
CA LEU A 51 -5.50 12.55 -5.57
C LEU A 51 -6.50 12.46 -6.72
N PHE A 52 -7.20 11.34 -6.86
CA PHE A 52 -8.06 11.10 -8.03
C PHE A 52 -9.55 11.01 -7.70
N GLY A 53 -9.94 11.11 -6.43
CA GLY A 53 -11.35 11.08 -6.02
C GLY A 53 -11.98 9.68 -6.03
N PHE A 54 -11.19 8.61 -6.10
CA PHE A 54 -11.71 7.24 -6.19
C PHE A 54 -12.52 6.82 -4.96
N PRO A 55 -13.72 6.22 -5.11
CA PRO A 55 -14.45 5.66 -3.99
C PRO A 55 -13.79 4.37 -3.50
N GLY A 56 -13.73 4.19 -2.18
CA GLY A 56 -13.26 2.95 -1.57
C GLY A 56 -11.85 2.51 -1.99
N HIS A 57 -11.68 1.18 -2.05
CA HIS A 57 -10.42 0.56 -2.42
C HIS A 57 -10.37 0.33 -3.94
N LYS A 58 -9.38 0.92 -4.61
CA LYS A 58 -9.04 0.55 -6.00
C LYS A 58 -7.97 -0.51 -5.99
N THR A 59 -8.10 -1.54 -6.80
CA THR A 59 -7.06 -2.59 -6.86
C THR A 59 -5.72 -1.96 -7.23
N TYR A 60 -4.61 -2.51 -6.74
CA TYR A 60 -3.29 -1.98 -7.10
C TYR A 60 -3.09 -2.00 -8.63
N LYS A 61 -3.66 -2.99 -9.33
CA LYS A 61 -3.53 -3.13 -10.78
C LYS A 61 -4.12 -1.91 -11.52
N GLN A 62 -5.28 -1.42 -11.09
CA GLN A 62 -5.94 -0.22 -11.65
C GLN A 62 -5.19 1.09 -11.42
N ILE A 63 -4.20 1.08 -10.52
CA ILE A 63 -3.40 2.26 -10.18
C ILE A 63 -2.06 2.22 -10.91
N VAL A 64 -1.39 1.07 -10.94
CA VAL A 64 0.01 0.95 -11.37
C VAL A 64 0.19 0.53 -12.82
N PHE A 65 -0.82 -0.06 -13.46
CA PHE A 65 -0.73 -0.50 -14.85
C PHE A 65 -1.58 0.37 -15.78
N THR A 66 -1.28 0.28 -17.06
CA THR A 66 -2.02 0.91 -18.16
C THR A 66 -2.34 -0.14 -19.23
N GLY A 67 -3.30 0.15 -20.11
CA GLY A 67 -3.62 -0.70 -21.25
C GLY A 67 -4.48 -1.90 -20.91
N LYS A 68 -4.17 -3.06 -21.50
CA LYS A 68 -4.95 -4.31 -21.38
C LYS A 68 -4.23 -5.30 -20.45
N PHE A 69 -4.98 -6.17 -19.78
CA PHE A 69 -4.47 -7.18 -18.83
C PHE A 69 -3.50 -8.24 -19.43
N ILE A 70 -3.33 -8.28 -20.75
CA ILE A 70 -2.52 -9.30 -21.42
C ILE A 70 -1.02 -9.00 -21.32
N GLU A 71 -0.64 -7.72 -21.25
CA GLU A 71 0.76 -7.29 -21.13
C GLU A 71 0.88 -6.28 -19.99
N PRO A 72 1.47 -6.65 -18.84
CA PRO A 72 1.62 -5.74 -17.71
C PRO A 72 2.60 -4.62 -18.06
N LYS A 73 2.07 -3.48 -18.48
CA LYS A 73 2.84 -2.25 -18.66
C LYS A 73 2.58 -1.32 -17.49
N PHE A 74 3.62 -0.96 -16.76
CA PHE A 74 3.51 0.04 -15.71
C PHE A 74 3.09 1.38 -16.30
N ARG A 75 2.10 2.02 -15.67
CA ARG A 75 1.67 3.38 -15.99
C ARG A 75 2.77 4.35 -15.53
N PRO A 76 3.23 5.27 -16.39
CA PRO A 76 4.17 6.29 -15.96
C PRO A 76 3.51 7.22 -14.93
N LEU A 77 4.29 7.65 -13.95
CA LEU A 77 3.87 8.72 -13.04
C LEU A 77 4.15 10.07 -13.71
N SER A 78 3.16 10.97 -13.69
CA SER A 78 3.41 12.35 -14.05
C SER A 78 4.26 13.03 -12.97
N HIS A 79 4.94 14.14 -13.30
CA HIS A 79 5.80 14.82 -12.33
C HIS A 79 5.05 15.29 -11.07
N TRP A 80 3.81 15.74 -11.21
CA TRP A 80 3.00 16.16 -10.07
C TRP A 80 2.58 14.98 -9.19
N GLU A 81 2.27 13.82 -9.80
CA GLU A 81 1.89 12.61 -9.09
C GLU A 81 3.09 12.03 -8.33
N GLU A 82 4.25 11.98 -8.98
CA GLU A 82 5.52 11.58 -8.37
C GLU A 82 5.82 12.46 -7.15
N GLN A 83 5.71 13.79 -7.29
CA GLN A 83 5.93 14.71 -6.17
C GLN A 83 4.92 14.51 -5.04
N ALA A 84 3.66 14.21 -5.36
CA ALA A 84 2.65 13.91 -4.35
C ALA A 84 2.99 12.62 -3.56
N VAL A 85 3.47 11.58 -4.24
CA VAL A 85 3.95 10.34 -3.61
C VAL A 85 5.15 10.61 -2.71
N ILE A 86 6.14 11.36 -3.19
CA ILE A 86 7.34 11.74 -2.43
C ILE A 86 6.95 12.49 -1.15
N ASN A 87 6.18 13.57 -1.29
CA ASN A 87 5.77 14.39 -0.15
C ASN A 87 5.02 13.57 0.89
N TYR A 88 4.08 12.74 0.43
CA TYR A 88 3.26 11.91 1.31
C TYR A 88 4.07 10.85 2.07
N LEU A 89 4.98 10.14 1.40
CA LEU A 89 5.85 9.18 2.08
C LEU A 89 6.82 9.89 3.02
N ASN A 90 7.36 11.05 2.63
CA ASN A 90 8.23 11.84 3.50
C ASN A 90 7.51 12.29 4.77
N ASP A 91 6.26 12.77 4.67
CA ASP A 91 5.45 13.13 5.82
C ASP A 91 5.13 11.93 6.71
N ILE A 92 4.87 10.75 6.13
CA ILE A 92 4.69 9.50 6.88
C ILE A 92 5.95 9.15 7.67
N PHE A 93 7.11 9.10 7.01
CA PHE A 93 8.36 8.70 7.66
C PHE A 93 8.91 9.77 8.61
N SER A 94 8.55 11.03 8.42
CA SER A 94 8.89 12.14 9.31
C SER A 94 7.86 12.38 10.41
N CYS A 95 6.78 11.58 10.44
CA CYS A 95 5.69 11.71 11.41
C CYS A 95 4.95 13.07 11.38
N ASN A 96 4.93 13.75 10.22
CA ASN A 96 4.17 14.97 9.99
C ASN A 96 2.68 14.65 9.75
N VAL A 97 2.04 14.00 10.73
CA VAL A 97 0.70 13.42 10.57
C VAL A 97 -0.38 14.46 10.22
N TYR A 98 -0.18 15.73 10.58
CA TYR A 98 -1.11 16.81 10.23
C TYR A 98 -1.02 17.29 8.78
N ASN A 99 0.07 16.96 8.07
CA ASN A 99 0.24 17.27 6.64
C ASN A 99 -0.42 16.22 5.74
N LEU A 100 -0.72 15.04 6.28
CA LEU A 100 -1.29 13.94 5.51
C LEU A 100 -2.72 14.27 5.08
N PRO A 101 -3.14 13.86 3.86
CA PRO A 101 -4.54 13.91 3.44
C PRO A 101 -5.48 13.32 4.49
N ARG A 102 -6.66 13.92 4.62
CA ARG A 102 -7.67 13.55 5.64
C ARG A 102 -8.10 12.09 5.46
N GLU A 103 -8.10 11.65 4.20
CA GLU A 103 -8.29 10.31 3.68
C GLU A 103 -7.43 9.25 4.34
N THR A 104 -6.18 9.60 4.66
CA THR A 104 -5.24 8.70 5.30
C THR A 104 -5.84 8.12 6.57
N PHE A 105 -6.44 8.99 7.39
CA PHE A 105 -6.99 8.64 8.70
C PHE A 105 -8.37 7.98 8.67
N ALA A 106 -9.06 8.05 7.53
CA ALA A 106 -10.37 7.44 7.35
C ALA A 106 -10.33 6.06 6.68
N SER A 107 -9.14 5.57 6.33
CA SER A 107 -8.98 4.30 5.62
C SER A 107 -9.18 3.07 6.50
N ASN A 108 -9.60 1.97 5.86
CA ASN A 108 -9.59 0.67 6.51
C ASN A 108 -8.18 0.15 6.81
N PHE A 109 -7.16 0.55 6.03
CA PHE A 109 -5.81 0.05 6.24
C PHE A 109 -5.17 0.60 7.51
N ILE A 110 -5.44 1.86 7.87
CA ILE A 110 -4.92 2.47 9.09
C ILE A 110 -5.42 1.75 10.36
N ARG A 111 -6.51 0.98 10.24
CA ARG A 111 -7.05 0.17 11.34
C ARG A 111 -6.14 -0.99 11.73
N HIS A 112 -5.17 -1.34 10.89
CA HIS A 112 -4.17 -2.37 11.16
C HIS A 112 -2.94 -1.83 11.89
N THR A 113 -2.74 -0.52 11.96
CA THR A 113 -1.64 0.11 12.68
C THR A 113 -1.95 0.16 14.17
N ASP A 114 -1.16 -0.55 14.98
CA ASP A 114 -1.42 -0.72 16.41
C ASP A 114 -1.31 0.60 17.18
N ASN A 115 -0.32 1.42 16.82
CA ASN A 115 -0.09 2.74 17.41
C ASN A 115 -1.31 3.67 17.25
N PHE A 116 -2.17 3.41 16.27
CA PHE A 116 -3.32 4.27 15.92
C PHE A 116 -4.64 3.72 16.47
N LYS A 117 -4.62 2.68 17.31
CA LYS A 117 -5.82 2.09 17.93
C LYS A 117 -6.64 3.12 18.71
N ALA A 118 -5.98 3.95 19.53
CA ALA A 118 -6.64 4.98 20.33
C ALA A 118 -7.27 6.06 19.43
N PHE A 119 -6.52 6.55 18.44
CA PHE A 119 -7.01 7.48 17.43
C PHE A 119 -8.28 6.96 16.76
N ARG A 120 -8.24 5.72 16.25
CA ARG A 120 -9.36 5.07 15.57
C ARG A 120 -10.58 4.96 16.48
N SER A 121 -10.38 4.62 17.76
CA SER A 121 -11.49 4.58 18.72
C SER A 121 -12.13 5.95 18.87
N CYS A 122 -11.32 7.01 19.05
CA CYS A 122 -11.82 8.38 19.12
C CYS A 122 -12.58 8.78 17.84
N PHE A 123 -11.98 8.54 16.69
CA PHE A 123 -12.52 8.95 15.39
C PHE A 123 -13.84 8.24 15.09
N ASN A 124 -13.93 6.93 15.33
CA ASN A 124 -15.16 6.16 15.11
C ASN A 124 -16.31 6.59 16.04
N THR A 125 -16.00 7.08 17.25
CA THR A 125 -17.02 7.57 18.18
C THR A 125 -17.52 8.97 17.82
N LYS A 126 -16.65 9.83 17.28
CA LYS A 126 -16.97 11.24 17.03
C LYS A 126 -17.36 11.55 15.59
N SER A 127 -16.87 10.80 14.61
CA SER A 127 -17.15 11.06 13.19
C SER A 127 -18.59 10.70 12.86
N GLN A 128 -19.29 11.62 12.20
CA GLN A 128 -20.67 11.43 11.77
C GLN A 128 -20.78 10.75 10.40
N PHE A 129 -19.72 10.80 9.60
CA PHE A 129 -19.70 10.30 8.23
C PHE A 129 -18.47 9.43 7.98
N SER A 130 -18.60 8.52 7.02
CA SER A 130 -17.44 7.84 6.44
C SER A 130 -16.89 8.64 5.24
N PHE A 131 -15.63 8.40 4.89
CA PHE A 131 -15.04 9.09 3.74
C PHE A 131 -15.67 8.67 2.41
N ASN A 132 -16.01 7.39 2.25
CA ASN A 132 -16.71 6.90 1.06
C ASN A 132 -18.07 7.59 0.90
N GLU A 133 -18.76 7.84 2.01
CA GLU A 133 -20.02 8.56 2.02
C GLU A 133 -19.86 10.01 1.54
N CYS A 134 -18.76 10.70 1.89
CA CYS A 134 -18.45 12.02 1.32
C CYS A 134 -18.25 11.97 -0.19
N LYS A 135 -17.79 10.85 -0.77
CA LYS A 135 -17.58 10.68 -2.21
C LYS A 135 -18.85 10.27 -2.95
N GLU A 136 -19.62 9.37 -2.35
CA GLU A 136 -20.86 8.84 -2.92
C GLU A 136 -21.97 9.89 -2.91
N ARG A 137 -22.21 10.54 -1.76
CA ARG A 137 -23.27 11.55 -1.62
C ARG A 137 -23.02 12.79 -2.47
N SER A 138 -21.76 13.18 -2.62
CA SER A 138 -21.39 14.31 -3.48
C SER A 138 -21.42 13.95 -4.96
N GLY A 139 -21.44 12.67 -5.33
CA GLY A 139 -21.41 12.20 -6.71
C GLY A 139 -20.02 12.27 -7.36
N ILE A 140 -18.96 12.68 -6.65
CA ILE A 140 -17.61 12.64 -7.21
C ILE A 140 -17.14 11.20 -7.47
N ALA A 141 -17.63 10.24 -6.67
CA ALA A 141 -17.39 8.82 -6.88
C ALA A 141 -17.79 8.38 -8.29
N TYR A 142 -18.86 8.94 -8.85
CA TYR A 142 -19.34 8.58 -10.19
C TYR A 142 -18.76 9.44 -11.30
N TYR A 143 -18.24 10.61 -10.96
CA TYR A 143 -17.63 11.52 -11.92
C TYR A 143 -16.16 11.15 -12.20
N CYS A 144 -15.43 10.78 -11.15
CA CYS A 144 -13.99 10.48 -11.21
C CYS A 144 -13.68 9.00 -11.41
N ASP A 145 -14.69 8.13 -11.31
CA ASP A 145 -14.54 6.70 -11.50
C ASP A 145 -15.41 6.23 -12.64
N GLU A 146 -14.84 5.46 -13.56
CA GLU A 146 -15.58 4.92 -14.69
C GLU A 146 -16.53 3.82 -14.19
N LYS A 147 -17.84 4.05 -14.26
CA LYS A 147 -18.83 3.02 -13.92
C LYS A 147 -18.85 1.82 -14.88
N GLU A 148 -18.33 1.99 -16.10
CA GLU A 148 -18.75 1.20 -17.27
C GLU A 148 -17.68 0.30 -17.90
N SER A 149 -16.51 0.13 -17.29
CA SER A 149 -15.57 -0.89 -17.77
C SER A 149 -15.41 -1.98 -16.73
N ASP A 150 -15.88 -3.18 -17.11
CA ASP A 150 -15.55 -4.52 -16.60
C ASP A 150 -14.22 -4.51 -15.80
N ASP A 151 -14.09 -5.35 -14.76
CA ASP A 151 -12.87 -5.53 -13.92
C ASP A 151 -11.56 -5.75 -14.72
N LYS A 152 -11.67 -5.84 -16.05
CA LYS A 152 -10.67 -5.87 -17.11
C LYS A 152 -10.12 -4.49 -17.56
N SER A 153 -10.51 -3.37 -16.94
CA SER A 153 -9.94 -2.05 -17.22
C SER A 153 -8.87 -1.64 -16.20
N LEU A 154 -7.62 -1.50 -16.65
CA LEU A 154 -6.50 -1.00 -15.83
C LEU A 154 -6.44 0.54 -15.79
N ARG A 155 -7.50 1.25 -16.20
CA ARG A 155 -7.44 2.65 -16.63
C ARG A 155 -8.05 3.65 -15.64
N ALA A 156 -8.19 3.30 -14.36
CA ALA A 156 -8.88 4.16 -13.38
C ALA A 156 -8.23 5.55 -13.26
N VAL A 157 -6.90 5.61 -13.19
CA VAL A 157 -6.15 6.88 -13.14
C VAL A 157 -6.33 7.69 -14.41
N GLU A 158 -6.16 7.06 -15.57
CA GLU A 158 -6.28 7.72 -16.87
C GLU A 158 -7.69 8.30 -17.07
N TYR A 159 -8.73 7.58 -16.62
CA TYR A 159 -10.10 8.07 -16.63
C TYR A 159 -10.24 9.32 -15.77
N ALA A 160 -9.81 9.27 -14.50
CA ALA A 160 -9.88 10.40 -13.58
C ALA A 160 -9.09 11.62 -14.09
N GLU A 161 -7.94 11.40 -14.73
CA GLU A 161 -7.14 12.44 -15.37
C GLU A 161 -7.86 13.05 -16.58
N SER A 162 -8.50 12.23 -17.42
CA SER A 162 -9.31 12.74 -18.55
C SER A 162 -10.47 13.62 -18.10
N ARG A 163 -10.98 13.37 -16.89
CA ARG A 163 -12.02 14.17 -16.21
C ARG A 163 -11.46 15.32 -15.38
N LYS A 164 -10.13 15.52 -15.38
CA LYS A 164 -9.41 16.54 -14.60
C LYS A 164 -9.68 16.47 -13.09
N CYS A 165 -10.01 15.29 -12.55
CA CYS A 165 -10.37 15.15 -11.14
C CYS A 165 -9.27 15.62 -10.19
N HIS A 166 -8.01 15.25 -10.45
CA HIS A 166 -6.86 15.69 -9.67
C HIS A 166 -6.72 17.22 -9.59
N ILE A 167 -6.96 17.92 -10.70
CA ILE A 167 -6.93 19.39 -10.75
C ILE A 167 -8.11 19.98 -9.97
N ILE A 168 -9.32 19.48 -10.20
CA ILE A 168 -10.52 20.05 -9.60
C ILE A 168 -10.52 19.83 -8.09
N LEU A 169 -10.16 18.64 -7.61
CA LEU A 169 -10.04 18.32 -6.19
C LEU A 169 -9.07 19.27 -5.49
N GLN A 170 -7.86 19.43 -6.03
CA GLN A 170 -6.84 20.30 -5.45
C GLN A 170 -7.30 21.76 -5.39
N LYS A 171 -7.81 22.30 -6.50
CA LYS A 171 -8.27 23.70 -6.54
C LYS A 171 -9.46 23.95 -5.61
N VAL A 172 -10.43 23.03 -5.57
CA VAL A 172 -11.59 23.16 -4.68
C VAL A 172 -11.15 23.10 -3.22
N ALA A 173 -10.26 22.17 -2.86
CA ALA A 173 -9.72 22.08 -1.50
C ALA A 173 -8.99 23.37 -1.08
N GLU A 174 -8.21 23.98 -1.98
CA GLU A 174 -7.52 25.25 -1.74
C GLU A 174 -8.51 26.43 -1.57
N ILE A 175 -9.46 26.59 -2.49
CA ILE A 175 -10.40 27.72 -2.49
C ILE A 175 -11.38 27.62 -1.33
N VAL A 176 -12.04 26.47 -1.18
CA VAL A 176 -13.09 26.24 -0.17
C VAL A 176 -12.47 26.05 1.22
N GLY A 177 -11.24 25.50 1.30
CA GLY A 177 -10.46 25.44 2.54
C GLY A 177 -10.24 26.82 3.16
N ASN A 178 -9.97 27.82 2.32
CA ASN A 178 -9.76 29.21 2.76
C ASN A 178 -11.07 30.00 2.92
N ASN A 179 -12.13 29.63 2.22
CA ASN A 179 -13.44 30.28 2.32
C ASN A 179 -14.60 29.27 2.20
N PRO A 180 -15.01 28.61 3.29
CA PRO A 180 -16.10 27.63 3.28
C PRO A 180 -17.47 28.20 2.91
N SER A 181 -17.64 29.53 2.94
CA SER A 181 -18.90 30.21 2.60
C SER A 181 -18.89 30.81 1.19
N ILE A 182 -17.92 30.43 0.35
CA ILE A 182 -17.83 30.90 -1.04
C ILE A 182 -19.09 30.54 -1.83
N ASN A 183 -19.62 31.48 -2.59
CA ASN A 183 -20.78 31.20 -3.43
C ASN A 183 -20.37 30.51 -4.75
N MET A 184 -21.33 29.85 -5.39
CA MET A 184 -21.08 29.04 -6.58
C MET A 184 -20.47 29.85 -7.74
N LYS A 185 -20.92 31.09 -7.95
CA LYS A 185 -20.39 31.94 -9.02
C LYS A 185 -18.91 32.24 -8.80
N GLN A 186 -18.55 32.68 -7.60
CA GLN A 186 -17.16 32.96 -7.22
C GLN A 186 -16.27 31.71 -7.32
N LEU A 187 -16.77 30.55 -6.89
CA LEU A 187 -16.05 29.30 -7.00
C LEU A 187 -15.77 28.95 -8.47
N LYS A 188 -16.79 29.01 -9.33
CA LYS A 188 -16.64 28.76 -10.78
C LYS A 188 -15.63 29.70 -11.42
N ASP A 189 -15.73 31.00 -11.12
CA ASP A 189 -14.81 32.02 -11.64
C ASP A 189 -13.37 31.73 -11.18
N SER A 190 -13.19 31.32 -9.92
CA SER A 190 -11.86 31.01 -9.33
C SER A 190 -11.25 29.71 -9.86
N LEU A 191 -12.07 28.71 -10.21
CA LEU A 191 -11.58 27.45 -10.78
C LEU A 191 -10.93 27.67 -12.16
N ASN A 192 -11.42 28.67 -12.92
CA ASN A 192 -10.99 28.96 -14.29
C ASN A 192 -11.01 27.70 -15.18
N LEU A 193 -12.11 26.94 -15.10
CA LEU A 193 -12.36 25.71 -15.85
C LEU A 193 -13.78 25.72 -16.42
N THR A 194 -13.94 25.26 -17.66
CA THR A 194 -15.26 25.09 -18.28
C THR A 194 -15.97 23.86 -17.70
N LEU A 195 -16.70 24.05 -16.60
CA LEU A 195 -17.47 23.01 -15.90
C LEU A 195 -18.95 23.41 -15.75
N SER A 196 -19.85 22.43 -15.77
CA SER A 196 -21.26 22.66 -15.43
C SER A 196 -21.41 22.98 -13.94
N ASP A 197 -22.46 23.73 -13.59
CA ASP A 197 -22.78 24.04 -12.18
C ASP A 197 -22.94 22.76 -11.36
N GLU A 198 -23.61 21.75 -11.94
CA GLU A 198 -23.76 20.43 -11.33
C GLU A 198 -22.40 19.81 -11.02
N THR A 199 -21.44 19.86 -11.94
CA THR A 199 -20.10 19.28 -11.71
C THR A 199 -19.38 20.00 -10.58
N VAL A 200 -19.37 21.33 -10.57
CA VAL A 200 -18.72 22.12 -9.53
C VAL A 200 -19.36 21.88 -8.16
N MET A 201 -20.69 21.74 -8.11
CA MET A 201 -21.41 21.38 -6.90
C MET A 201 -20.96 20.04 -6.32
N LYS A 202 -20.65 19.02 -7.14
CA LYS A 202 -20.15 17.72 -6.65
C LYS A 202 -18.87 17.90 -5.84
N PHE A 203 -17.88 18.60 -6.39
CA PHE A 203 -16.60 18.81 -5.70
C PHE A 203 -16.74 19.75 -4.49
N TYR A 204 -17.58 20.78 -4.58
CA TYR A 204 -17.86 21.68 -3.45
C TYR A 204 -18.47 20.93 -2.25
N VAL A 205 -19.51 20.13 -2.50
CA VAL A 205 -20.17 19.32 -1.46
C VAL A 205 -19.20 18.29 -0.88
N HIS A 206 -18.34 17.70 -1.72
CA HIS A 206 -17.29 16.81 -1.26
C HIS A 206 -16.34 17.49 -0.26
N GLU A 207 -15.78 18.66 -0.60
CA GLU A 207 -14.85 19.36 0.27
C GLU A 207 -15.49 19.81 1.58
N LEU A 208 -16.74 20.32 1.55
CA LEU A 208 -17.47 20.64 2.78
C LEU A 208 -17.62 19.43 3.71
N CYS A 209 -17.90 18.25 3.14
CA CYS A 209 -17.96 17.00 3.90
C CYS A 209 -16.60 16.67 4.55
N LEU A 210 -15.50 16.81 3.81
CA LEU A 210 -14.15 16.57 4.33
C LEU A 210 -13.75 17.57 5.42
N GLN A 211 -14.17 18.84 5.31
CA GLN A 211 -13.90 19.86 6.33
C GLN A 211 -14.58 19.50 7.66
N GLY A 212 -15.81 18.97 7.61
CA GLY A 212 -16.48 18.47 8.82
C GLY A 212 -15.68 17.36 9.52
N MET A 213 -15.06 16.47 8.75
CA MET A 213 -14.21 15.39 9.29
C MET A 213 -12.86 15.90 9.83
N TYR A 214 -12.32 16.97 9.25
CA TYR A 214 -10.99 17.49 9.58
C TYR A 214 -10.82 17.84 11.06
N ASN A 215 -11.79 18.55 11.65
CA ASN A 215 -11.74 18.92 13.06
C ASN A 215 -11.75 17.67 13.95
N THR A 216 -12.56 16.67 13.59
CA THR A 216 -12.63 15.40 14.30
C THR A 216 -11.28 14.65 14.24
N ILE A 217 -10.65 14.60 13.06
CA ILE A 217 -9.33 13.99 12.88
C ILE A 217 -8.30 14.71 13.75
N LYS A 218 -8.22 16.04 13.66
CA LYS A 218 -7.26 16.84 14.46
C LYS A 218 -7.41 16.64 15.95
N ASP A 219 -8.65 16.71 16.45
CA ASP A 219 -8.95 16.54 17.86
C ASP A 219 -8.58 15.12 18.33
N CYS A 220 -8.88 14.11 17.53
CA CYS A 220 -8.50 12.74 17.86
C CYS A 220 -6.99 12.53 17.81
N LEU A 221 -6.27 13.00 16.79
CA LEU A 221 -4.81 12.92 16.71
C LEU A 221 -4.15 13.54 17.95
N LYS A 222 -4.62 14.72 18.35
CA LYS A 222 -4.12 15.44 19.53
C LYS A 222 -4.45 14.71 20.83
N SER A 223 -5.71 14.37 21.05
CA SER A 223 -6.18 13.77 22.31
C SER A 223 -5.64 12.37 22.55
N THR A 224 -5.28 11.64 21.49
CA THR A 224 -4.71 10.28 21.62
C THR A 224 -3.19 10.26 21.54
N GLY A 225 -2.53 11.40 21.36
CA GLY A 225 -1.08 11.50 21.26
C GLY A 225 -0.49 10.73 20.09
N THR A 226 -1.20 10.64 18.96
CA THR A 226 -0.83 9.80 17.81
C THR A 226 0.48 10.24 17.16
N GLU A 227 0.65 11.55 17.00
CA GLU A 227 1.90 12.14 16.49
C GLU A 227 3.07 11.80 17.40
N ASN A 228 2.89 11.93 18.72
CA ASN A 228 3.92 11.58 19.70
C ASN A 228 4.26 10.08 19.68
N ALA A 229 3.25 9.21 19.49
CA ALA A 229 3.48 7.78 19.33
C ALA A 229 4.31 7.48 18.08
N CYS A 230 4.04 8.16 16.95
CA CYS A 230 4.86 8.04 15.73
C CYS A 230 6.28 8.58 15.96
N ASN A 231 6.42 9.76 16.55
CA ASN A 231 7.71 10.40 16.77
C ASN A 231 8.65 9.57 17.64
N LYS A 232 8.10 8.87 18.64
CA LYS A 232 8.84 7.96 19.52
C LYS A 232 9.21 6.62 18.87
N SER A 233 8.58 6.26 17.74
CA SER A 233 8.92 5.02 17.04
C SER A 233 10.29 5.14 16.38
N ARG A 234 11.19 4.22 16.75
CA ARG A 234 12.55 4.09 16.21
C ARG A 234 12.62 3.20 14.97
N LEU A 235 11.55 2.47 14.67
CA LEU A 235 11.38 1.74 13.41
C LEU A 235 10.08 2.22 12.75
N ARG A 236 10.20 2.93 11.63
CA ARG A 236 9.08 3.52 10.89
C ARG A 236 8.95 2.80 9.57
N THR A 237 7.94 1.94 9.47
CA THR A 237 7.78 1.04 8.34
C THR A 237 6.53 1.38 7.54
N ALA A 238 6.62 1.38 6.21
CA ALA A 238 5.48 1.48 5.32
C ALA A 238 5.50 0.35 4.30
N LYS A 239 4.36 -0.32 4.09
CA LYS A 239 4.22 -1.40 3.11
C LYS A 239 3.33 -0.94 1.97
N VAL A 240 3.81 -1.08 0.74
CA VAL A 240 3.15 -0.58 -0.47
C VAL A 240 3.06 -1.64 -1.56
N LEU A 241 1.90 -1.72 -2.23
CA LEU A 241 1.71 -2.43 -3.50
C LEU A 241 1.68 -1.49 -4.71
N ARG A 242 1.43 -0.19 -4.46
CA ARG A 242 1.12 0.85 -5.46
C ARG A 242 2.30 1.70 -5.89
N LEU A 243 3.49 1.42 -5.36
CA LEU A 243 4.74 1.99 -5.86
C LEU A 243 5.58 0.87 -6.46
N LYS A 244 5.85 0.97 -7.76
CA LYS A 244 6.69 0.01 -8.48
C LYS A 244 8.14 0.39 -8.36
N MET A 245 9.02 -0.60 -8.44
CA MET A 245 10.43 -0.42 -8.08
C MET A 245 11.10 0.62 -8.97
N GLN A 246 10.71 0.70 -10.24
CA GLN A 246 11.18 1.75 -11.18
C GLN A 246 10.85 3.20 -10.75
N PHE A 247 9.94 3.39 -9.78
CA PHE A 247 9.53 4.69 -9.27
C PHE A 247 10.00 4.94 -7.82
N VAL A 248 10.88 4.09 -7.29
CA VAL A 248 11.38 4.23 -5.91
C VAL A 248 12.54 5.23 -5.82
N GLU A 249 13.33 5.42 -6.90
CA GLU A 249 14.48 6.33 -6.92
C GLU A 249 14.15 7.76 -6.43
N PRO A 250 13.06 8.41 -6.86
CA PRO A 250 12.77 9.77 -6.41
C PRO A 250 12.46 9.83 -4.91
N VAL A 251 11.89 8.75 -4.35
CA VAL A 251 11.63 8.63 -2.91
C VAL A 251 12.93 8.44 -2.15
N LEU A 252 13.85 7.60 -2.65
CA LEU A 252 15.19 7.42 -2.06
C LEU A 252 15.98 8.72 -2.06
N ARG A 253 15.90 9.54 -3.12
CA ARG A 253 16.57 10.84 -3.15
C ARG A 253 16.00 11.82 -2.12
N ALA A 254 14.69 11.80 -1.91
CA ALA A 254 14.02 12.67 -0.95
C ALA A 254 14.20 12.21 0.51
N ILE A 255 14.39 10.91 0.72
CA ILE A 255 14.57 10.28 2.03
C ILE A 255 15.84 9.43 1.96
N SER A 256 17.00 10.11 2.03
CA SER A 256 18.31 9.52 1.74
C SER A 256 18.69 8.32 2.62
N GLU A 257 18.09 8.19 3.80
CA GLU A 257 18.31 7.13 4.78
C GLU A 257 17.28 6.00 4.69
N LEU A 258 16.40 6.03 3.69
CA LEU A 258 15.36 5.04 3.52
C LEU A 258 15.96 3.68 3.13
N TYR A 259 15.58 2.64 3.88
CA TYR A 259 15.77 1.25 3.53
C TYR A 259 14.57 0.78 2.70
N VAL A 260 14.82 0.10 1.59
CA VAL A 260 13.79 -0.48 0.73
C VAL A 260 13.93 -1.99 0.76
N LEU A 261 12.91 -2.66 1.29
CA LEU A 261 12.81 -4.10 1.29
C LEU A 261 11.96 -4.55 0.10
N HIS A 262 12.60 -5.13 -0.91
CA HIS A 262 11.94 -5.80 -2.02
C HIS A 262 11.49 -7.19 -1.57
N TYR A 263 10.20 -7.30 -1.26
CA TYR A 263 9.65 -8.48 -0.60
C TYR A 263 8.97 -9.43 -1.57
N PHE A 264 9.51 -10.64 -1.67
CA PHE A 264 9.13 -11.66 -2.63
C PHE A 264 8.37 -12.83 -2.01
N ARG A 265 7.71 -13.57 -2.88
CA ARG A 265 7.14 -14.91 -2.66
C ARG A 265 7.06 -15.58 -4.02
N ASP A 266 7.07 -16.92 -4.08
CA ASP A 266 6.92 -17.64 -5.35
C ASP A 266 5.68 -17.13 -6.13
N PRO A 267 5.84 -16.61 -7.37
CA PRO A 267 4.74 -16.04 -8.14
C PRO A 267 3.60 -17.05 -8.38
N ARG A 268 3.91 -18.36 -8.42
CA ARG A 268 2.93 -19.45 -8.56
C ARG A 268 2.05 -19.59 -7.34
N ALA A 269 2.66 -19.46 -6.14
CA ALA A 269 1.94 -19.47 -4.87
C ALA A 269 1.08 -18.21 -4.70
N ILE A 270 1.58 -17.05 -5.16
CA ILE A 270 0.82 -15.80 -5.17
C ILE A 270 -0.40 -15.91 -6.10
N ALA A 271 -0.20 -16.38 -7.34
CA ALA A 271 -1.27 -16.58 -8.33
C ALA A 271 -2.36 -17.51 -7.77
N HIS A 272 -1.96 -18.67 -7.24
CA HIS A 272 -2.87 -19.60 -6.57
C HIS A 272 -3.67 -18.91 -5.46
N SER A 273 -3.00 -18.08 -4.65
CA SER A 273 -3.67 -17.37 -3.56
C SER A 273 -4.65 -16.29 -4.02
N ARG A 274 -4.47 -15.70 -5.21
CA ARG A 274 -5.34 -14.66 -5.77
C ARG A 274 -6.60 -15.23 -6.38
N ILE A 275 -6.54 -16.45 -6.91
CA ILE A 275 -7.68 -17.09 -7.57
C ILE A 275 -8.76 -17.49 -6.58
N ASN A 276 -10.01 -17.20 -6.92
CA ASN A 276 -11.16 -17.60 -6.12
C ASN A 276 -11.67 -18.99 -6.59
N LYS A 277 -11.67 -19.98 -5.70
CA LYS A 277 -12.02 -21.38 -6.03
C LYS A 277 -13.48 -21.56 -6.49
N THR A 278 -14.33 -20.53 -6.40
CA THR A 278 -15.73 -20.56 -6.89
C THR A 278 -15.85 -20.41 -8.42
N GLU A 279 -14.79 -19.99 -9.12
CA GLU A 279 -14.75 -19.83 -10.58
C GLU A 279 -14.18 -21.08 -11.26
N GLN A 280 -14.86 -22.22 -11.10
CA GLN A 280 -14.30 -23.54 -11.42
C GLN A 280 -14.03 -23.80 -12.91
N ASN A 281 -14.72 -23.11 -13.82
CA ASN A 281 -14.72 -23.51 -15.23
C ASN A 281 -13.40 -23.23 -15.99
N ASP A 282 -12.44 -22.48 -15.41
CA ASP A 282 -11.15 -22.19 -16.08
C ASP A 282 -9.97 -21.97 -15.10
N LEU A 283 -9.99 -22.63 -13.94
CA LEU A 283 -9.00 -22.41 -12.86
C LEU A 283 -7.53 -22.52 -13.30
N VAL A 284 -7.23 -23.47 -14.19
CA VAL A 284 -5.87 -23.72 -14.68
C VAL A 284 -5.38 -22.57 -15.54
N ARG A 285 -6.19 -22.10 -16.50
CA ARG A 285 -5.83 -21.00 -17.39
C ARG A 285 -5.77 -19.66 -16.64
N LEU A 286 -6.68 -19.44 -15.69
CA LEU A 286 -6.63 -18.27 -14.80
C LEU A 286 -5.34 -18.24 -14.00
N TRP A 287 -4.91 -19.40 -13.48
CA TRP A 287 -3.66 -19.54 -12.75
C TRP A 287 -2.44 -19.34 -13.62
N GLU A 288 -2.44 -19.92 -14.82
CA GLU A 288 -1.39 -19.72 -15.80
C GLU A 288 -1.24 -18.23 -16.13
N GLY A 289 -2.33 -17.55 -16.53
CA GLY A 289 -2.32 -16.14 -16.88
C GLY A 289 -1.92 -15.21 -15.72
N GLU A 290 -2.42 -15.46 -14.49
CA GLU A 290 -2.01 -14.68 -13.33
C GLU A 290 -0.55 -14.92 -12.94
N THR A 291 -0.05 -16.15 -13.09
CA THR A 291 1.37 -16.48 -12.86
C THR A 291 2.25 -15.73 -13.84
N GLU A 292 1.93 -15.77 -15.14
CA GLU A 292 2.68 -15.03 -16.16
C GLU A 292 2.69 -13.53 -15.93
N PHE A 293 1.51 -12.96 -15.63
CA PHE A 293 1.37 -11.54 -15.33
C PHE A 293 2.26 -11.16 -14.14
N LEU A 294 2.25 -11.96 -13.08
CA LEU A 294 3.08 -11.77 -11.90
C LEU A 294 4.57 -11.88 -12.21
N CYS A 295 4.99 -12.88 -13.00
CA CYS A 295 6.38 -13.00 -13.41
C CYS A 295 6.84 -11.80 -14.23
N ALA A 296 6.01 -11.31 -15.15
CA ALA A 296 6.36 -10.13 -15.95
C ALA A 296 6.37 -8.83 -15.12
N GLU A 297 5.50 -8.71 -14.11
CA GLU A 297 5.54 -7.64 -13.10
C GLU A 297 6.84 -7.72 -12.28
N MET A 298 7.16 -8.89 -11.71
CA MET A 298 8.35 -9.12 -10.89
C MET A 298 9.64 -8.94 -11.68
N HIS A 299 9.70 -9.40 -12.94
CA HIS A 299 10.88 -9.24 -13.78
C HIS A 299 11.22 -7.75 -13.99
N GLN A 300 10.22 -6.92 -14.30
CA GLN A 300 10.43 -5.46 -14.43
C GLN A 300 10.88 -4.84 -13.09
N ASP A 301 10.23 -5.21 -11.97
CA ASP A 301 10.61 -4.70 -10.65
C ASP A 301 12.03 -5.16 -10.24
N ILE A 302 12.45 -6.40 -10.56
CA ILE A 302 13.81 -6.91 -10.29
C ILE A 302 14.84 -6.15 -11.11
N MET A 303 14.62 -5.96 -12.42
CA MET A 303 15.56 -5.21 -13.25
C MET A 303 15.73 -3.76 -12.78
N ALA A 304 14.64 -3.14 -12.30
CA ALA A 304 14.70 -1.83 -11.65
C ALA A 304 15.47 -1.89 -10.32
N ALA A 305 15.20 -2.89 -9.47
CA ALA A 305 15.90 -3.09 -8.19
C ALA A 305 17.42 -3.21 -8.39
N GLU A 306 17.87 -4.04 -9.34
CA GLU A 306 19.29 -4.22 -9.65
C GLU A 306 19.96 -2.90 -10.08
N SER A 307 19.27 -2.12 -10.92
CA SER A 307 19.73 -0.79 -11.31
C SER A 307 19.84 0.16 -10.12
N LEU A 308 18.85 0.15 -9.22
CA LEU A 308 18.86 0.96 -8.00
C LEU A 308 19.94 0.53 -7.01
N THR A 309 20.19 -0.77 -6.85
CA THR A 309 21.27 -1.29 -6.00
C THR A 309 22.63 -0.78 -6.46
N MET A 310 22.86 -0.68 -7.77
CA MET A 310 24.09 -0.11 -8.32
C MET A 310 24.20 1.41 -8.09
N GLN A 311 23.08 2.14 -8.16
CA GLN A 311 23.04 3.60 -8.03
C GLN A 311 23.00 4.09 -6.58
N HIS A 312 22.39 3.29 -5.70
CA HIS A 312 22.18 3.55 -4.27
C HIS A 312 22.60 2.33 -3.44
N PRO A 313 23.91 2.01 -3.36
CA PRO A 313 24.41 0.83 -2.65
C PRO A 313 23.97 0.83 -1.18
N GLY A 314 23.48 -0.32 -0.69
CA GLY A 314 23.07 -0.51 0.70
C GLY A 314 21.63 -0.08 1.02
N HIS A 315 20.88 0.47 0.06
CA HIS A 315 19.48 0.88 0.28
C HIS A 315 18.45 -0.17 -0.11
N ILE A 316 18.74 -1.00 -1.11
CA ILE A 316 17.81 -2.02 -1.61
C ILE A 316 18.21 -3.39 -1.06
N HIS A 317 17.27 -4.05 -0.39
CA HIS A 317 17.46 -5.37 0.22
C HIS A 317 16.35 -6.32 -0.24
N SER A 318 16.69 -7.58 -0.48
CA SER A 318 15.73 -8.60 -0.90
C SER A 318 15.35 -9.49 0.27
N TYR A 319 14.07 -9.83 0.39
CA TYR A 319 13.60 -10.73 1.45
C TYR A 319 12.43 -11.59 0.96
N LYS A 320 12.39 -12.86 1.33
CA LYS A 320 11.37 -13.82 0.85
C LYS A 320 10.44 -14.25 1.97
N TYR A 321 9.18 -14.47 1.59
CA TYR A 321 8.18 -15.05 2.47
C TYR A 321 8.57 -16.44 2.97
N GLU A 322 9.13 -17.25 2.09
CA GLU A 322 9.56 -18.63 2.33
C GLU A 322 10.63 -18.67 3.43
N ASP A 323 11.65 -17.83 3.34
CA ASP A 323 12.71 -17.72 4.35
C ASP A 323 12.13 -17.36 5.73
N LEU A 324 11.15 -16.45 5.79
CA LEU A 324 10.48 -16.04 7.02
C LEU A 324 9.68 -17.18 7.68
N VAL A 325 9.02 -18.03 6.88
CA VAL A 325 8.13 -19.06 7.42
C VAL A 325 8.81 -20.43 7.62
N GLU A 326 9.95 -20.67 6.97
CA GLU A 326 10.74 -21.89 7.14
C GLU A 326 11.69 -21.80 8.34
N ASP A 327 12.48 -20.72 8.44
CA ASP A 327 13.39 -20.47 9.56
C ASP A 327 13.23 -19.04 10.09
N MET A 328 12.13 -18.85 10.82
CA MET A 328 11.71 -17.56 11.35
C MET A 328 12.77 -16.86 12.22
N GLU A 329 13.44 -17.58 13.12
CA GLU A 329 14.34 -16.95 14.09
C GLU A 329 15.62 -16.46 13.41
N THR A 330 16.23 -17.29 12.56
CA THR A 330 17.41 -16.89 11.78
C THR A 330 17.05 -15.79 10.80
N SER A 331 15.95 -15.97 10.05
CA SER A 331 15.55 -15.04 8.99
C SER A 331 15.20 -13.64 9.53
N LEU A 332 14.44 -13.57 10.63
CA LEU A 332 14.18 -12.29 11.30
C LEU A 332 15.40 -11.74 12.03
N GLY A 333 16.24 -12.61 12.60
CA GLY A 333 17.47 -12.19 13.26
C GLY A 333 18.36 -11.40 12.31
N ASN A 334 18.62 -11.96 11.13
CA ASN A 334 19.41 -11.33 10.08
C ASN A 334 18.77 -10.02 9.60
N LEU A 335 17.46 -10.01 9.35
CA LEU A 335 16.76 -8.79 8.91
C LEU A 335 16.82 -7.67 9.96
N TYR A 336 16.71 -7.98 11.25
CA TYR A 336 16.82 -6.98 12.31
C TYR A 336 18.27 -6.49 12.48
N GLU A 337 19.24 -7.39 12.36
CA GLU A 337 20.67 -7.05 12.38
C GLU A 337 21.04 -6.10 11.23
N GLU A 338 20.56 -6.36 10.01
CA GLU A 338 20.74 -5.47 8.86
C GLU A 338 20.16 -4.07 9.07
N LEU A 339 19.06 -3.98 9.84
CA LEU A 339 18.45 -2.71 10.24
C LEU A 339 19.15 -2.07 11.45
N GLY A 340 20.22 -2.67 11.99
CA GLY A 340 20.93 -2.21 13.17
C GLY A 340 20.12 -2.33 14.46
N ARG A 341 19.27 -3.37 14.57
CA ARG A 341 18.35 -3.56 15.69
C ARG A 341 18.42 -4.96 16.28
N GLU A 342 18.11 -5.07 17.57
CA GLU A 342 17.90 -6.37 18.21
C GLU A 342 16.48 -6.88 17.92
N LEU A 343 16.35 -8.16 17.55
CA LEU A 343 15.04 -8.80 17.36
C LEU A 343 14.29 -8.93 18.70
N PRO A 344 13.16 -8.22 18.91
CA PRO A 344 12.48 -8.27 20.18
C PRO A 344 11.80 -9.62 20.43
N ARG A 345 11.90 -10.16 21.66
CA ARG A 345 11.19 -11.41 22.05
C ARG A 345 9.68 -11.34 21.80
N LYS A 346 9.08 -10.15 21.93
CA LYS A 346 7.66 -9.92 21.65
C LYS A 346 7.30 -10.21 20.19
N VAL A 347 8.19 -9.86 19.25
CA VAL A 347 8.03 -10.12 17.82
C VAL A 347 8.11 -11.62 17.55
N VAL A 348 9.11 -12.31 18.10
CA VAL A 348 9.28 -13.76 18.01
C VAL A 348 8.03 -14.49 18.54
N ASN A 349 7.56 -14.12 19.74
CA ASN A 349 6.38 -14.74 20.35
C ASN A 349 5.11 -14.48 19.54
N PHE A 350 4.93 -13.25 19.05
CA PHE A 350 3.82 -12.91 18.17
C PHE A 350 3.81 -13.81 16.94
N LEU A 351 4.94 -13.91 16.23
CA LEU A 351 4.98 -14.61 14.96
C LEU A 351 4.83 -16.14 15.14
N LYS A 352 5.42 -16.73 16.19
CA LYS A 352 5.16 -18.14 16.58
C LYS A 352 3.68 -18.42 16.76
N SER A 353 2.96 -17.51 17.45
CA SER A 353 1.52 -17.63 17.69
C SER A 353 0.69 -17.40 16.43
N ALA A 354 1.15 -16.55 15.51
CA ALA A 354 0.46 -16.26 14.26
C ALA A 354 0.59 -17.41 13.26
N MET A 355 1.75 -18.06 13.18
CA MET A 355 2.01 -19.14 12.22
C MET A 355 1.51 -20.52 12.65
N ASN A 356 1.20 -20.68 13.94
CA ASN A 356 0.71 -21.91 14.57
C ASN A 356 -0.56 -21.66 15.40
N ALA A 357 -1.52 -20.92 14.84
CA ALA A 357 -2.77 -20.58 15.51
C ALA A 357 -3.73 -21.78 15.56
N ASP A 358 -4.54 -21.91 16.60
CA ASP A 358 -5.51 -23.01 16.73
C ASP A 358 -6.56 -23.04 15.60
N ILE A 359 -6.91 -21.86 15.09
CA ILE A 359 -7.91 -21.63 14.05
C ILE A 359 -7.34 -20.68 13.00
N ASP A 360 -7.49 -21.03 11.72
CA ASP A 360 -7.15 -20.15 10.62
C ASP A 360 -8.02 -18.89 10.66
N GLY A 361 -7.40 -17.72 10.57
CA GLY A 361 -8.12 -16.44 10.56
C GLY A 361 -8.85 -16.13 9.24
N GLY A 362 -8.92 -17.09 8.32
CA GLY A 362 -9.48 -16.92 6.98
C GLY A 362 -8.50 -16.35 5.95
N ARG A 363 -8.98 -16.21 4.71
CA ARG A 363 -8.15 -15.94 3.51
C ARG A 363 -7.23 -14.74 3.63
N TYR A 364 -7.65 -13.67 4.31
CA TYR A 364 -6.90 -12.40 4.41
C TYR A 364 -6.19 -12.18 5.75
N ALA A 365 -6.37 -13.06 6.73
CA ALA A 365 -5.69 -12.93 8.02
C ALA A 365 -4.24 -13.41 7.97
N VAL A 366 -3.45 -12.93 8.93
CA VAL A 366 -2.07 -13.39 9.18
C VAL A 366 -2.02 -14.70 9.95
N LYS A 367 -3.07 -15.03 10.71
CA LYS A 367 -3.14 -16.25 11.52
C LYS A 367 -3.35 -17.48 10.63
N ARG A 368 -2.47 -18.47 10.80
CA ARG A 368 -2.47 -19.76 10.12
C ARG A 368 -2.31 -20.89 11.12
N LYS A 369 -3.02 -22.00 10.90
CA LYS A 369 -2.74 -23.27 11.60
C LYS A 369 -1.36 -23.80 11.26
N ASN A 370 -0.97 -23.66 10.00
CA ASN A 370 0.33 -24.06 9.50
C ASN A 370 0.73 -23.10 8.35
N ALA A 371 1.61 -22.14 8.65
CA ALA A 371 2.07 -21.18 7.65
C ALA A 371 2.93 -21.83 6.54
N THR A 372 3.77 -22.80 6.91
CA THR A 372 4.66 -23.54 5.97
C THR A 372 3.86 -24.31 4.93
N SER A 373 2.63 -24.74 5.25
CA SER A 373 1.76 -25.42 4.28
C SER A 373 1.40 -24.57 3.05
N LEU A 374 1.55 -23.24 3.16
CA LEU A 374 1.24 -22.29 2.08
C LEU A 374 2.38 -22.09 1.07
N ILE A 375 3.58 -22.60 1.34
CA ILE A 375 4.72 -22.47 0.42
C ILE A 375 4.41 -23.24 -0.87
N ASP A 376 4.06 -24.52 -0.73
CA ASP A 376 3.95 -25.46 -1.83
C ASP A 376 2.53 -25.94 -2.12
N SER A 377 1.50 -25.38 -1.46
CA SER A 377 0.11 -25.83 -1.63
C SER A 377 -0.36 -25.84 -3.09
N TRP A 378 0.17 -24.93 -3.91
CA TRP A 378 -0.14 -24.81 -5.33
C TRP A 378 0.35 -26.02 -6.16
N ARG A 379 1.40 -26.74 -5.73
CA ARG A 379 2.00 -27.85 -6.48
C ARG A 379 1.05 -29.04 -6.68
N HIS A 380 0.05 -29.17 -5.82
CA HIS A 380 -0.93 -30.26 -5.86
C HIS A 380 -2.25 -29.86 -6.51
N GLU A 381 -2.41 -28.58 -6.87
CA GLU A 381 -3.67 -28.03 -7.37
C GLU A 381 -3.68 -27.87 -8.90
N TYR A 382 -2.51 -27.92 -9.56
CA TYR A 382 -2.36 -27.74 -11.00
C TYR A 382 -1.61 -28.90 -11.66
N PRO A 383 -1.93 -29.26 -12.92
CA PRO A 383 -1.20 -30.30 -13.66
C PRO A 383 0.29 -29.99 -13.81
N ARG A 384 1.14 -31.00 -13.65
CA ARG A 384 2.61 -30.82 -13.67
C ARG A 384 3.13 -30.24 -14.99
N ASP A 385 2.56 -30.67 -16.10
CA ASP A 385 2.89 -30.19 -17.45
C ASP A 385 2.58 -28.70 -17.61
N VAL A 386 1.46 -28.23 -17.04
CA VAL A 386 1.11 -26.80 -17.05
C VAL A 386 2.06 -25.99 -16.17
N VAL A 387 2.36 -26.51 -14.98
CA VAL A 387 3.34 -25.89 -14.07
C VAL A 387 4.70 -25.73 -14.74
N GLU A 388 5.19 -26.79 -15.38
CA GLU A 388 6.48 -26.78 -16.08
C GLU A 388 6.45 -25.83 -17.29
N THR A 389 5.35 -25.83 -18.03
CA THR A 389 5.16 -24.95 -19.19
C THR A 389 5.20 -23.48 -18.78
N VAL A 390 4.41 -23.08 -17.78
CA VAL A 390 4.38 -21.67 -17.34
C VAL A 390 5.71 -21.24 -16.72
N SER A 391 6.36 -22.13 -15.96
CA SER A 391 7.64 -21.84 -15.30
C SER A 391 8.77 -21.62 -16.31
N LYS A 392 8.71 -22.25 -17.49
CA LYS A 392 9.69 -22.09 -18.58
C LYS A 392 9.44 -20.89 -19.50
N ARG A 393 8.35 -20.12 -19.32
CA ARG A 393 8.12 -18.89 -20.09
C ARG A 393 9.11 -17.81 -19.65
N ASN A 394 9.60 -17.00 -20.58
CA ASN A 394 10.78 -16.12 -20.40
C ASN A 394 10.83 -15.37 -19.05
N SER A 395 9.80 -14.56 -18.73
CA SER A 395 9.79 -13.81 -17.47
C SER A 395 9.67 -14.70 -16.24
N CYS A 396 8.93 -15.82 -16.30
CA CYS A 396 8.83 -16.73 -15.17
C CYS A 396 10.13 -17.48 -14.94
N GLN A 397 10.77 -17.96 -16.00
CA GLN A 397 12.05 -18.65 -15.90
C GLN A 397 13.08 -17.75 -15.23
N PHE A 398 13.18 -16.49 -15.68
CA PHE A 398 14.05 -15.49 -15.07
C PHE A 398 13.76 -15.30 -13.58
N VAL A 399 12.51 -14.97 -13.22
CA VAL A 399 12.12 -14.68 -11.83
C VAL A 399 12.34 -15.88 -10.92
N LEU A 400 11.96 -17.08 -11.35
CA LEU A 400 12.11 -18.29 -10.57
C LEU A 400 13.60 -18.61 -10.35
N GLN A 401 14.43 -18.48 -11.37
CA GLN A 401 15.88 -18.68 -11.23
C GLN A 401 16.52 -17.63 -10.32
N TYR A 402 16.16 -16.35 -10.50
CA TYR A 402 16.67 -15.25 -9.67
C TYR A 402 16.35 -15.46 -8.19
N LEU A 403 15.14 -15.94 -7.86
CA LEU A 403 14.69 -16.17 -6.49
C LEU A 403 15.08 -17.55 -5.91
N GLY A 404 15.70 -18.41 -6.72
CA GLY A 404 16.15 -19.75 -6.33
C GLY A 404 15.05 -20.82 -6.30
N TYR A 405 13.93 -20.61 -7.01
CA TYR A 405 12.87 -21.59 -7.14
C TYR A 405 13.11 -22.58 -8.28
N THR A 406 12.58 -23.79 -8.13
CA THR A 406 12.58 -24.80 -9.19
C THR A 406 11.74 -24.34 -10.38
N VAL A 407 12.33 -24.36 -11.58
CA VAL A 407 11.66 -24.12 -12.87
C VAL A 407 10.88 -25.36 -13.30
#